data_AF-A0AAU2E8Z2-F1
#
_entry.id   AF-A0AAU2E8Z2-F1
#
_cell.length_a   1.000
_cell.length_b   1.000
_cell.length_c   1.000
_cell.angle_alpha   90.00
_cell.angle_beta   90.00
_cell.angle_gamma   90.00
#
_symmetry.space_group_name_H-M   'P 1'
#
loop_
_entity.id
_entity.type
_entity.pdbx_description
1 polymer ?
#
loop_
_entity_poly.entity_id
_entity_poly.type
_entity_poly.pdbx_seq_one_letter_code
_entity_poly.pdbx_strand_id
1 'polypeptide(L)'
;MITQELALSTADAWLNGSGGAQREVRFREFDLGWVVWAAPAPLERDPVTGQRRPPADLGDACGVIDRQSGALSVWSSIPVDEVIEAYRERSRPATGPGNTLTATYPHPTTGEDTVVELASAPGRPPVEHQLVAELSRRGVPAGAVRAIHTALRPATLPGGYGAALLEQHFPTATVTFNHPYGITAAERAEGIAALTERVRPATRPNPVPAPAPETVTPAEPVRDVALGRQLPAAFGEVIRYDADDLAASALPESTRSTLTWAGLPADLPLFLTADRHDTPPPGGLFADLRTHLTAAGSPVEAATLDVLAGWTRIGSDGLCAIAVQTTGDEAGSVWAVHPRTGSGRFVNSSVSAYIRSLALLATTRPTLSGLDPKDAGTALAALQTGLAEIDPDAFRKDTTWWTVVTEQIWHGLL
;
A
#
# COMPACT_ATOMS: atom_id res chain seq x y z
N MET A 1 -7.35 16.09 12.12
CA MET A 1 -6.80 17.45 11.99
C MET A 1 -6.94 18.14 13.33
N ILE A 2 -5.92 18.85 13.79
CA ILE A 2 -5.97 19.62 15.03
C ILE A 2 -6.61 20.99 14.82
N THR A 3 -7.13 21.57 15.89
CA THR A 3 -7.66 22.95 15.87
C THR A 3 -6.53 23.96 15.99
N GLN A 4 -6.77 25.19 15.52
CA GLN A 4 -5.84 26.29 15.71
C GLN A 4 -5.56 26.53 17.21
N GLU A 5 -6.57 26.41 18.07
CA GLU A 5 -6.39 26.56 19.53
C GLU A 5 -5.38 25.56 20.09
N LEU A 6 -5.46 24.29 19.67
CA LEU A 6 -4.50 23.25 20.08
C LEU A 6 -3.09 23.55 19.53
N ALA A 7 -2.99 24.05 18.30
CA ALA A 7 -1.72 24.48 17.72
C ALA A 7 -1.10 25.63 18.54
N LEU A 8 -1.87 26.66 18.87
CA LEU A 8 -1.37 27.79 19.67
C LEU A 8 -1.02 27.40 21.10
N SER A 9 -1.76 26.47 21.71
CA SER A 9 -1.40 25.90 23.01
C SER A 9 -0.06 25.15 22.95
N THR A 10 0.17 24.38 21.88
CA THR A 10 1.45 23.69 21.65
C THR A 10 2.60 24.68 21.44
N ALA A 11 2.35 25.77 20.70
CA ALA A 11 3.32 26.84 20.48
C ALA A 11 3.67 27.59 21.77
N ASP A 12 2.67 27.90 22.60
CA ASP A 12 2.88 28.56 23.90
C ASP A 12 3.69 27.68 24.85
N ALA A 13 3.36 26.38 24.93
CA ALA A 13 4.13 25.42 25.72
C ALA A 13 5.60 25.33 25.27
N TRP A 14 5.85 25.40 23.95
CA TRP A 14 7.20 25.41 23.39
C TRP A 14 7.97 26.69 23.70
N LEU A 15 7.37 27.86 23.49
CA LEU A 15 8.04 29.15 23.66
C LEU A 15 8.18 29.56 25.13
N ASN A 16 7.20 29.24 25.97
CA ASN A 16 7.07 29.75 27.34
C ASN A 16 7.22 28.68 28.43
N GLY A 17 7.34 27.39 28.08
CA GLY A 17 7.42 26.28 29.06
C GLY A 17 8.70 26.23 29.91
N SER A 18 9.71 27.03 29.59
CA SER A 18 11.05 27.00 30.22
C SER A 18 11.21 27.95 31.42
N GLY A 19 10.13 28.62 31.87
CA GLY A 19 10.15 29.50 33.06
C GLY A 19 10.78 30.88 32.85
N GLY A 20 10.97 31.31 31.59
CA GLY A 20 11.44 32.64 31.22
C GLY A 20 10.33 33.70 31.19
N ALA A 21 10.67 34.91 30.73
CA ALA A 21 9.67 35.95 30.48
C ALA A 21 8.68 35.48 29.41
N GLN A 22 7.38 35.63 29.67
CA GLN A 22 6.32 35.20 28.75
C GLN A 22 6.39 36.00 27.45
N ARG A 23 6.48 35.29 26.33
CA ARG A 23 6.58 35.86 24.98
C ARG A 23 5.26 35.64 24.26
N GLU A 24 4.74 36.68 23.62
CA GLU A 24 3.56 36.56 22.76
C GLU A 24 3.87 35.62 21.58
N VAL A 25 3.00 34.64 21.35
CA VAL A 25 3.09 33.75 20.18
C VAL A 25 2.53 34.45 18.96
N ARG A 26 3.37 34.62 17.94
CA ARG A 26 2.94 35.02 16.59
C ARG A 26 2.85 33.77 15.72
N PHE A 27 1.93 33.80 14.76
CA PHE A 27 1.75 32.67 13.86
C PHE A 27 1.28 33.10 12.47
N ARG A 28 1.50 32.21 11.51
CA ARG A 28 0.91 32.25 10.17
C ARG A 28 0.42 30.86 9.79
N GLU A 29 -0.86 30.77 9.49
CA GLU A 29 -1.48 29.56 8.96
C GLU A 29 -1.12 29.35 7.48
N PHE A 30 -0.95 28.09 7.08
CA PHE A 30 -0.75 27.66 5.70
C PHE A 30 -1.33 26.26 5.47
N ASP A 31 -1.31 25.73 4.25
CA ASP A 31 -1.98 24.47 3.85
C ASP A 31 -1.58 23.21 4.64
N LEU A 32 -0.38 23.15 5.24
CA LEU A 32 0.06 22.00 6.05
C LEU A 32 0.12 22.27 7.57
N GLY A 33 -0.04 23.51 8.03
CA GLY A 33 -0.10 23.78 9.46
C GLY A 33 -0.01 25.26 9.82
N TRP A 34 0.72 25.53 10.90
CA TRP A 34 1.01 26.88 11.37
C TRP A 34 2.51 27.04 11.57
N VAL A 35 3.08 28.07 10.96
CA VAL A 35 4.41 28.55 11.38
C VAL A 35 4.21 29.44 12.60
N VAL A 36 4.96 29.21 13.66
CA VAL A 36 4.86 29.90 14.94
C VAL A 36 6.21 30.47 15.35
N TRP A 37 6.24 31.66 15.93
CA TRP A 37 7.47 32.31 16.38
C TRP A 37 7.16 33.25 17.55
N ALA A 38 8.19 33.59 18.33
CA ALA A 38 8.03 34.57 19.39
C ALA A 38 7.88 35.98 18.80
N ALA A 39 6.97 36.79 19.37
CA ALA A 39 6.96 38.21 19.08
C ALA A 39 8.34 38.83 19.40
N PRO A 40 8.83 39.77 18.58
CA PRO A 40 10.09 40.44 18.85
C PRO A 40 10.08 41.06 20.25
N ALA A 41 11.18 40.88 20.99
CA ALA A 41 11.32 41.47 22.31
C ALA A 41 11.14 43.01 22.21
N PRO A 42 10.47 43.65 23.19
CA PRO A 42 10.37 45.11 23.23
C PRO A 42 11.75 45.75 23.14
N LEU A 43 11.86 46.84 22.39
CA LEU A 43 13.12 47.57 22.26
C LEU A 43 13.53 48.15 23.61
N GLU A 44 14.57 47.57 24.23
CA GLU A 44 15.15 48.11 25.45
C GLU A 44 16.01 49.35 25.15
N ARG A 45 15.85 50.39 25.98
CA ARG A 45 16.70 51.57 25.97
C ARG A 45 17.47 51.61 27.27
N ASP A 46 18.73 52.01 27.17
CA ASP A 46 19.57 52.21 28.33
C ASP A 46 18.97 53.32 29.22
N PRO A 47 18.67 53.05 30.50
CA PRO A 47 17.96 53.99 31.37
C PRO A 47 18.81 55.23 31.72
N VAL A 48 20.12 55.20 31.51
CA VAL A 48 21.04 56.31 31.81
C VAL A 48 21.33 57.14 30.57
N THR A 49 21.55 56.48 29.43
CA THR A 49 21.99 57.14 28.18
C THR A 49 20.88 57.32 27.14
N GLY A 50 19.72 56.67 27.33
CA GLY A 50 18.58 56.69 26.40
C GLY A 50 18.85 55.97 25.06
N GLN A 51 20.05 55.41 24.87
CA GLN A 51 20.45 54.72 23.65
C GLN A 51 19.79 53.35 23.54
N ARG A 52 19.54 52.90 22.31
CA ARG A 52 18.97 51.57 22.06
C ARG A 52 19.98 50.51 22.49
N ARG A 53 19.53 49.55 23.30
CA ARG A 53 20.32 48.35 23.59
C ARG A 53 20.13 47.35 22.45
N PRO A 54 21.20 46.66 22.00
CA PRO A 54 21.04 45.49 21.13
C PRO A 54 20.13 44.47 21.82
N PRO A 55 19.26 43.77 21.08
CA PRO A 55 18.49 42.66 21.65
C PRO A 55 19.43 41.65 22.32
N ALA A 56 19.06 41.17 23.51
CA ALA A 56 19.85 40.17 24.24
C ALA A 56 19.85 38.81 23.52
N ASP A 57 18.77 38.51 22.78
CA ASP A 57 18.59 37.27 22.03
C ASP A 57 18.71 37.54 20.52
N LEU A 58 19.67 36.86 19.87
CA LEU A 58 19.84 36.88 18.41
C LEU A 58 19.04 35.72 17.79
N GLY A 59 18.05 36.06 16.95
CA GLY A 59 17.38 35.15 16.01
C GLY A 59 16.54 34.07 16.68
N ASP A 60 15.31 34.40 17.07
CA ASP A 60 14.39 33.40 17.61
C ASP A 60 14.07 32.33 16.56
N ALA A 61 14.31 31.07 16.91
CA ALA A 61 13.90 29.94 16.08
C ALA A 61 12.40 30.03 15.78
N CYS A 62 12.00 29.53 14.62
CA CYS A 62 10.58 29.37 14.29
C CYS A 62 10.19 27.89 14.44
N GLY A 63 8.93 27.66 14.76
CA GLY A 63 8.33 26.34 14.85
C GLY A 63 7.35 26.14 13.69
N VAL A 64 7.19 24.92 13.22
CA VAL A 64 6.05 24.51 12.39
C VAL A 64 5.27 23.45 13.13
N ILE A 65 3.97 23.69 13.32
CA ILE A 65 3.03 22.73 13.91
C ILE A 65 2.22 22.13 12.78
N ASP A 66 2.36 20.81 12.60
CA ASP A 66 1.66 20.04 11.58
C ASP A 66 0.14 19.98 11.84
N ARG A 67 -0.68 20.23 10.81
CA ARG A 67 -2.16 20.24 10.96
C ARG A 67 -2.74 18.87 11.26
N GLN A 68 -2.14 17.79 10.77
CA GLN A 68 -2.70 16.45 10.93
C GLN A 68 -2.37 15.88 12.30
N SER A 69 -1.09 15.89 12.66
CA SER A 69 -0.53 15.26 13.85
C SER A 69 -0.41 16.19 15.07
N GLY A 70 -0.35 17.50 14.85
CA GLY A 70 0.00 18.47 15.90
C GLY A 70 1.47 18.45 16.31
N ALA A 71 2.32 17.70 15.61
CA ALA A 71 3.75 17.64 15.91
C ALA A 71 4.43 18.99 15.64
N LEU A 72 5.24 19.43 16.59
CA LEU A 72 6.09 20.61 16.45
C LEU A 72 7.45 20.24 15.86
N SER A 73 7.88 20.98 14.85
CA SER A 73 9.24 20.94 14.31
C SER A 73 9.91 22.30 14.46
N VAL A 74 11.16 22.34 14.92
CA VAL A 74 11.93 23.58 15.11
C VAL A 74 12.82 23.83 13.90
N TRP A 75 12.84 25.07 13.43
CA TRP A 75 13.51 25.54 12.23
C TRP A 75 14.41 26.73 12.55
N SER A 76 15.46 26.91 11.75
CA SER A 76 16.32 28.09 11.83
C SER A 76 15.51 29.39 11.66
N SER A 77 16.04 30.49 12.17
CA SER A 77 15.44 31.83 12.03
C SER A 77 15.58 32.36 10.59
N ILE A 78 14.93 31.71 9.62
CA ILE A 78 14.78 32.15 8.23
C ILE A 78 13.38 32.78 8.03
N PRO A 79 13.15 33.57 6.96
CA PRO A 79 11.84 34.14 6.68
C PRO A 79 10.71 33.11 6.67
N VAL A 80 9.54 33.47 7.21
CA VAL A 80 8.39 32.56 7.34
C VAL A 80 8.01 31.91 5.99
N ASP A 81 8.15 32.63 4.87
CA ASP A 81 7.92 32.08 3.53
C ASP A 81 8.88 30.95 3.18
N GLU A 82 10.17 31.10 3.51
CA GLU A 82 11.17 30.07 3.29
C GLU A 82 10.94 28.85 4.19
N VAL A 83 10.47 29.06 5.43
CA VAL A 83 10.07 27.97 6.34
C VAL A 83 8.90 27.18 5.75
N ILE A 84 7.88 27.87 5.22
CA ILE A 84 6.74 27.21 4.59
C ILE A 84 7.19 26.37 3.39
N GLU A 85 7.98 26.94 2.49
CA GLU A 85 8.45 26.22 1.29
C GLU A 85 9.33 25.02 1.67
N ALA A 86 10.25 25.19 2.63
CA ALA A 86 11.07 24.09 3.12
C ALA A 86 10.25 23.00 3.82
N TYR A 87 9.20 23.39 4.56
CA TYR A 87 8.30 22.44 5.20
C TYR A 87 7.44 21.69 4.18
N ARG A 88 6.93 22.37 3.15
CA ARG A 88 6.21 21.75 2.02
C ARG A 88 7.08 20.71 1.33
N GLU A 89 8.31 21.09 0.99
CA GLU A 89 9.25 20.19 0.29
C GLU A 89 9.66 18.98 1.14
N ARG A 90 9.79 19.18 2.46
CA ARG A 90 10.06 18.09 3.42
C ARG A 90 8.85 17.16 3.59
N SER A 91 7.64 17.70 3.50
CA SER A 91 6.38 16.99 3.74
C SER A 91 5.78 16.39 2.48
N ARG A 92 6.44 16.54 1.32
CA ARG A 92 6.02 15.88 0.07
C ARG A 92 5.88 14.37 0.31
N PRO A 93 4.79 13.75 -0.15
CA PRO A 93 4.64 12.31 -0.07
C PRO A 93 5.81 11.62 -0.77
N ALA A 94 6.35 10.56 -0.18
CA ALA A 94 7.50 9.86 -0.74
C ALA A 94 7.39 8.35 -0.51
N THR A 95 7.72 7.55 -1.53
CA THR A 95 7.85 6.11 -1.37
C THR A 95 9.16 5.73 -0.66
N GLY A 96 9.19 4.53 -0.10
CA GLY A 96 10.34 3.94 0.57
C GLY A 96 11.38 3.40 -0.40
N PRO A 97 12.51 2.90 0.14
CA PRO A 97 13.65 2.46 -0.65
C PRO A 97 13.45 1.11 -1.37
N GLY A 98 12.32 0.42 -1.16
CA GLY A 98 12.10 -0.93 -1.64
C GLY A 98 12.83 -1.98 -0.79
N ASN A 99 12.88 -3.22 -1.29
CA ASN A 99 13.60 -4.35 -0.71
C ASN A 99 14.74 -4.75 -1.64
N THR A 100 15.78 -5.37 -1.07
CA THR A 100 16.85 -5.98 -1.85
C THR A 100 16.88 -7.49 -1.62
N LEU A 101 17.34 -8.22 -2.63
CA LEU A 101 17.54 -9.66 -2.58
C LEU A 101 18.90 -9.99 -3.16
N THR A 102 19.66 -10.86 -2.49
CA THR A 102 20.81 -11.54 -3.06
C THR A 102 20.55 -13.05 -3.09
N ALA A 103 20.90 -13.71 -4.19
CA ALA A 103 20.81 -15.16 -4.29
C ALA A 103 22.10 -15.76 -4.84
N THR A 104 22.53 -16.88 -4.25
CA THR A 104 23.73 -17.61 -4.64
C THR A 104 23.36 -18.93 -5.32
N TYR A 105 23.96 -19.19 -6.49
CA TYR A 105 23.76 -20.40 -7.28
C TYR A 105 25.04 -20.73 -8.07
N PRO A 106 25.29 -22.01 -8.41
CA PRO A 106 26.43 -22.36 -9.24
C PRO A 106 26.21 -21.89 -10.69
N HIS A 107 27.24 -21.32 -11.30
CA HIS A 107 27.21 -20.90 -12.70
C HIS A 107 26.93 -22.10 -13.61
N PRO A 108 26.00 -22.02 -14.58
CA PRO A 108 25.62 -23.17 -15.41
C PRO A 108 26.77 -23.83 -16.18
N THR A 109 27.81 -23.08 -16.53
CA THR A 109 28.95 -23.59 -17.33
C THR A 109 30.21 -23.86 -16.53
N THR A 110 30.53 -23.03 -15.52
CA THR A 110 31.80 -23.13 -14.78
C THR A 110 31.63 -23.89 -13.47
N GLY A 111 30.41 -23.99 -12.95
CA GLY A 111 30.10 -24.58 -11.65
C GLY A 111 30.52 -23.73 -10.45
N GLU A 112 31.14 -22.57 -10.67
CA GLU A 112 31.55 -21.63 -9.62
C GLU A 112 30.36 -20.88 -9.02
N ASP A 113 30.43 -20.55 -7.74
CA ASP A 113 29.36 -19.81 -7.07
C ASP A 113 29.21 -18.41 -7.66
N THR A 114 28.02 -18.11 -8.14
CA THR A 114 27.61 -16.83 -8.71
C THR A 114 26.54 -16.21 -7.83
N VAL A 115 26.58 -14.88 -7.72
CA VAL A 115 25.59 -14.08 -7.00
C VAL A 115 24.77 -13.26 -7.98
N VAL A 116 23.46 -13.18 -7.74
CA VAL A 116 22.60 -12.17 -8.35
C VAL A 116 22.09 -11.24 -7.26
N GLU A 117 22.05 -9.95 -7.57
CA GLU A 117 21.53 -8.90 -6.70
C GLU A 117 20.36 -8.22 -7.39
N LEU A 118 19.25 -8.04 -6.67
CA LEU A 118 18.00 -7.50 -7.15
C LEU A 118 17.47 -6.46 -6.16
N ALA A 119 16.72 -5.50 -6.68
CA ALA A 119 16.04 -4.49 -5.88
C ALA A 119 14.62 -4.29 -6.41
N SER A 120 13.65 -4.17 -5.50
CA SER A 120 12.32 -3.70 -5.86
C SER A 120 12.29 -2.18 -5.92
N ALA A 121 11.29 -1.67 -6.61
CA ALA A 121 10.98 -0.24 -6.66
C ALA A 121 9.47 -0.11 -6.93
N PRO A 122 8.87 1.06 -6.64
CA PRO A 122 7.48 1.32 -7.01
C PRO A 122 7.19 0.98 -8.48
N GLY A 123 6.11 0.25 -8.72
CA GLY A 123 5.69 -0.18 -10.05
C GLY A 123 6.45 -1.37 -10.63
N ARG A 124 7.40 -1.96 -9.88
CA ARG A 124 8.15 -3.16 -10.30
C ARG A 124 7.70 -4.39 -9.48
N PRO A 125 7.78 -5.60 -10.06
CA PRO A 125 7.49 -6.82 -9.29
C PRO A 125 8.36 -6.95 -8.03
N PRO A 126 7.88 -7.63 -6.97
CA PRO A 126 8.70 -7.97 -5.80
C PRO A 126 10.00 -8.69 -6.20
N VAL A 127 11.03 -8.56 -5.38
CA VAL A 127 12.37 -9.14 -5.64
C VAL A 127 12.34 -10.67 -5.82
N GLU A 128 11.42 -11.36 -5.15
CA GLU A 128 11.26 -12.82 -5.26
C GLU A 128 10.74 -13.21 -6.64
N HIS A 129 9.79 -12.45 -7.19
CA HIS A 129 9.29 -12.64 -8.56
C HIS A 129 10.37 -12.28 -9.59
N GLN A 130 11.13 -11.21 -9.34
CA GLN A 130 12.27 -10.85 -10.19
C GLN A 130 13.33 -11.96 -10.22
N LEU A 131 13.58 -12.63 -9.08
CA LEU A 131 14.53 -13.73 -9.01
C LEU A 131 14.12 -14.90 -9.91
N VAL A 132 12.84 -15.30 -9.86
CA VAL A 132 12.32 -16.38 -10.72
C VAL A 132 12.51 -16.03 -12.20
N ALA A 133 12.15 -14.81 -12.59
CA ALA A 133 12.32 -14.35 -13.97
C ALA A 133 13.79 -14.28 -14.40
N GLU A 134 14.66 -13.78 -13.52
CA GLU A 134 16.07 -13.59 -13.82
C GLU A 134 16.84 -14.92 -13.95
N LEU A 135 16.55 -15.90 -13.09
CA LEU A 135 17.14 -17.23 -13.19
C LEU A 135 16.65 -17.96 -14.46
N SER A 136 15.37 -17.84 -14.78
CA SER A 136 14.80 -18.38 -16.03
C SER A 136 15.50 -17.79 -17.25
N ARG A 137 15.72 -16.47 -17.26
CA ARG A 137 16.46 -15.77 -18.33
C ARG A 137 17.91 -16.24 -18.46
N ARG A 138 18.56 -16.59 -17.33
CA ARG A 138 19.93 -17.13 -17.30
C ARG A 138 20.01 -18.65 -17.52
N GLY A 139 18.88 -19.34 -17.69
CA GLY A 139 18.83 -20.80 -17.82
C GLY A 139 19.29 -21.54 -16.56
N VAL A 140 19.18 -20.91 -15.38
CA VAL A 140 19.55 -21.51 -14.10
C VAL A 140 18.33 -22.24 -13.52
N PRO A 141 18.40 -23.57 -13.27
CA PRO A 141 17.30 -24.28 -12.63
C PRO A 141 17.06 -23.76 -11.22
N ALA A 142 15.80 -23.60 -10.82
CA ALA A 142 15.45 -23.08 -9.50
C ALA A 142 16.04 -23.92 -8.35
N GLY A 143 16.07 -25.26 -8.50
CA GLY A 143 16.69 -26.16 -7.53
C GLY A 143 18.21 -26.03 -7.38
N ALA A 144 18.90 -25.27 -8.25
CA ALA A 144 20.32 -24.98 -8.12
C ALA A 144 20.62 -23.84 -7.14
N VAL A 145 19.62 -23.04 -6.78
CA VAL A 145 19.78 -21.93 -5.83
C VAL A 145 20.06 -22.48 -4.43
N ARG A 146 21.15 -22.03 -3.82
CA ARG A 146 21.62 -22.52 -2.51
C ARG A 146 21.20 -21.62 -1.36
N ALA A 147 21.26 -20.32 -1.57
CA ALA A 147 20.97 -19.33 -0.54
C ALA A 147 20.26 -18.12 -1.15
N ILE A 148 19.31 -17.58 -0.40
CA ILE A 148 18.57 -16.35 -0.70
C ILE A 148 18.61 -15.48 0.56
N HIS A 149 18.97 -14.22 0.40
CA HIS A 149 19.01 -13.26 1.48
C HIS A 149 18.26 -11.99 1.08
N THR A 150 17.34 -11.51 1.93
CA THR A 150 16.57 -10.28 1.68
C THR A 150 16.76 -9.24 2.78
N ALA A 151 16.58 -7.96 2.46
CA ALA A 151 16.64 -6.94 3.51
C ALA A 151 15.43 -7.01 4.45
N LEU A 152 14.23 -7.19 3.90
CA LEU A 152 12.99 -7.44 4.64
C LEU A 152 12.59 -8.90 4.52
N ARG A 153 12.03 -9.47 5.59
CA ARG A 153 11.48 -10.83 5.59
C ARG A 153 10.47 -11.01 4.44
N PRO A 154 10.59 -12.06 3.61
CA PRO A 154 9.55 -12.39 2.63
C PRO A 154 8.25 -12.69 3.37
N ALA A 155 7.16 -12.02 2.97
CA ALA A 155 5.88 -12.11 3.66
C ALA A 155 4.78 -12.71 2.77
N THR A 156 3.78 -13.32 3.40
CA THR A 156 2.59 -13.87 2.73
C THR A 156 1.50 -12.80 2.65
N LEU A 157 1.77 -11.74 1.90
CA LEU A 157 0.85 -10.61 1.68
C LEU A 157 0.36 -10.56 0.22
N PRO A 158 -0.84 -10.00 -0.03
CA PRO A 158 -1.31 -9.69 -1.37
C PRO A 158 -0.29 -8.92 -2.22
N GLY A 159 -0.33 -9.11 -3.53
CA GLY A 159 0.62 -8.46 -4.44
C GLY A 159 1.91 -9.24 -4.66
N GLY A 160 2.01 -10.49 -4.20
CA GLY A 160 3.09 -11.37 -4.66
C GLY A 160 3.46 -12.52 -3.73
N TYR A 161 2.96 -12.56 -2.50
CA TYR A 161 3.12 -13.71 -1.60
C TYR A 161 4.55 -14.26 -1.55
N GLY A 162 5.55 -13.38 -1.38
CA GLY A 162 6.97 -13.69 -1.56
C GLY A 162 7.42 -14.94 -0.78
N ALA A 163 6.98 -15.11 0.47
CA ALA A 163 7.26 -16.33 1.23
C ALA A 163 6.77 -17.61 0.54
N ALA A 164 5.50 -17.63 0.12
CA ALA A 164 4.90 -18.79 -0.56
C ALA A 164 5.56 -19.05 -1.92
N LEU A 165 5.92 -17.99 -2.66
CA LEU A 165 6.63 -18.12 -3.92
C LEU A 165 8.00 -18.78 -3.74
N LEU A 166 8.78 -18.32 -2.74
CA LEU A 166 10.10 -18.87 -2.46
C LEU A 166 10.02 -20.33 -1.98
N GLU A 167 9.06 -20.65 -1.12
CA GLU A 167 8.81 -22.03 -0.68
C GLU A 167 8.49 -22.95 -1.87
N GLN A 168 7.70 -22.47 -2.83
CA GLN A 168 7.32 -23.24 -4.02
C GLN A 168 8.48 -23.43 -5.00
N HIS A 169 9.24 -22.37 -5.29
CA HIS A 169 10.25 -22.39 -6.36
C HIS A 169 11.64 -22.82 -5.87
N PHE A 170 11.97 -22.53 -4.60
CA PHE A 170 13.30 -22.73 -4.02
C PHE A 170 13.24 -23.53 -2.71
N PRO A 171 12.60 -24.71 -2.68
CA PRO A 171 12.35 -25.46 -1.43
C PRO A 171 13.63 -25.92 -0.71
N THR A 172 14.76 -25.98 -1.41
CA THR A 172 16.06 -26.41 -0.87
C THR A 172 16.99 -25.25 -0.51
N ALA A 173 16.63 -24.01 -0.84
CA ALA A 173 17.47 -22.85 -0.59
C ALA A 173 17.37 -22.40 0.86
N THR A 174 18.51 -22.01 1.45
CA THR A 174 18.51 -21.35 2.77
C THR A 174 18.04 -19.90 2.60
N VAL A 175 16.88 -19.56 3.15
CA VAL A 175 16.32 -18.20 3.12
C VAL A 175 16.63 -17.47 4.42
N THR A 176 17.24 -16.29 4.34
CA THR A 176 17.56 -15.42 5.49
C THR A 176 17.15 -13.97 5.23
N PHE A 177 17.03 -13.16 6.27
CA PHE A 177 16.65 -11.75 6.15
C PHE A 177 17.26 -10.87 7.25
N ASN A 178 17.34 -9.56 7.02
CA ASN A 178 17.88 -8.61 8.01
C ASN A 178 16.84 -8.10 9.01
N HIS A 179 15.62 -7.80 8.55
CA HIS A 179 14.59 -7.14 9.34
C HIS A 179 13.23 -7.85 9.22
N PRO A 180 12.39 -7.83 10.28
CA PRO A 180 11.05 -8.38 10.21
C PRO A 180 10.19 -7.62 9.21
N TYR A 181 9.23 -8.30 8.61
CA TYR A 181 8.19 -7.72 7.76
C TYR A 181 7.09 -8.78 7.62
N GLY A 182 5.84 -8.43 7.89
CA GLY A 182 4.83 -9.47 8.03
C GLY A 182 3.38 -9.01 8.00
N ILE A 183 2.53 -9.82 8.64
CA ILE A 183 1.06 -9.78 8.45
C ILE A 183 0.45 -8.53 9.08
N THR A 184 1.01 -8.05 10.19
CA THR A 184 0.50 -6.89 10.92
C THR A 184 1.11 -5.59 10.42
N ALA A 185 0.35 -4.49 10.46
CA ALA A 185 0.86 -3.17 10.10
C ALA A 185 2.04 -2.74 10.99
N ALA A 186 2.00 -3.08 12.29
CA ALA A 186 3.07 -2.79 13.23
C ALA A 186 4.41 -3.47 12.85
N GLU A 187 4.37 -4.76 12.50
CA GLU A 187 5.58 -5.50 12.07
C GLU A 187 6.17 -4.91 10.77
N ARG A 188 5.31 -4.49 9.83
CA ARG A 188 5.76 -3.82 8.60
C ARG A 188 6.40 -2.47 8.89
N ALA A 189 5.77 -1.65 9.74
CA ALA A 189 6.32 -0.35 10.14
C ALA A 189 7.68 -0.49 10.84
N GLU A 190 7.83 -1.48 11.74
CA GLU A 190 9.10 -1.80 12.39
C GLU A 190 10.19 -2.17 11.37
N GLY A 191 9.87 -3.05 10.42
CA GLY A 191 10.78 -3.45 9.36
C GLY A 191 11.28 -2.29 8.51
N ILE A 192 10.38 -1.40 8.10
CA ILE A 192 10.68 -0.24 7.26
C ILE A 192 11.49 0.82 8.03
N ALA A 193 11.17 1.05 9.30
CA ALA A 193 11.96 1.92 10.15
C ALA A 193 13.40 1.40 10.26
N ALA A 194 13.59 0.11 10.56
CA ALA A 194 14.91 -0.49 10.69
C ALA A 194 15.71 -0.48 9.36
N LEU A 195 15.04 -0.72 8.24
CA LEU A 195 15.64 -0.66 6.91
C LEU A 195 16.15 0.75 6.58
N THR A 196 15.34 1.78 6.83
CA THR A 196 15.65 3.17 6.46
C THR A 196 16.68 3.83 7.39
N GLU A 197 16.88 3.32 8.60
CA GLU A 197 17.95 3.79 9.49
C GLU A 197 19.36 3.42 8.98
N ARG A 198 19.50 2.24 8.36
CA ARG A 198 20.78 1.71 7.87
C ARG A 198 21.20 2.27 6.51
N VAL A 199 20.24 2.46 5.61
CA VAL A 199 20.53 2.97 4.27
C VAL A 199 20.56 4.49 4.34
N ARG A 200 21.74 5.11 4.48
CA ARG A 200 21.91 6.56 4.30
C ARG A 200 22.68 6.84 3.01
N PRO A 201 22.19 7.71 2.11
CA PRO A 201 21.00 8.56 2.22
C PRO A 201 19.75 7.93 1.57
N ALA A 202 19.10 6.92 2.17
CA ALA A 202 17.79 6.50 1.67
C ALA A 202 16.74 7.56 1.96
N THR A 203 15.85 7.77 0.98
CA THR A 203 14.62 8.51 1.19
C THR A 203 13.78 7.77 2.22
N ARG A 204 13.43 8.44 3.31
CA ARG A 204 12.47 7.92 4.27
C ARG A 204 11.09 7.97 3.62
N PRO A 205 10.31 6.87 3.63
CA PRO A 205 8.94 6.92 3.16
C PRO A 205 8.17 7.95 3.98
N ASN A 206 7.36 8.73 3.27
CA ASN A 206 6.41 9.68 3.84
C ASN A 206 5.04 9.36 3.26
N PRO A 207 4.42 8.23 3.69
CA PRO A 207 3.13 7.81 3.16
C PRO A 207 2.03 8.75 3.63
N VAL A 208 1.10 9.07 2.74
CA VAL A 208 -0.13 9.75 3.14
C VAL A 208 -1.20 8.70 3.49
N PRO A 209 -1.93 8.88 4.61
CA PRO A 209 -3.06 8.02 4.93
C PRO A 209 -4.07 8.00 3.78
N ALA A 210 -4.69 6.84 3.55
CA ALA A 210 -5.84 6.79 2.66
C ALA A 210 -6.98 7.67 3.22
N PRO A 211 -7.79 8.30 2.36
CA PRO A 211 -8.95 9.06 2.80
C PRO A 211 -9.89 8.21 3.67
N ALA A 212 -10.36 8.78 4.78
CA ALA A 212 -11.27 8.07 5.67
C ALA A 212 -12.63 7.87 4.97
N PRO A 213 -13.27 6.68 5.05
CA PRO A 213 -14.46 6.36 4.26
C PRO A 213 -15.59 7.41 4.37
N GLU A 214 -15.79 7.97 5.56
CA GLU A 214 -16.81 8.98 5.85
C GLU A 214 -16.53 10.37 5.24
N THR A 215 -15.30 10.61 4.79
CA THR A 215 -14.86 11.89 4.19
C THR A 215 -14.88 11.87 2.67
N VAL A 216 -15.06 10.70 2.07
CA VAL A 216 -14.99 10.50 0.62
C VAL A 216 -16.37 10.60 0.01
N THR A 217 -16.49 11.37 -1.08
CA THR A 217 -17.67 11.31 -1.94
C THR A 217 -17.46 10.20 -2.98
N PRO A 218 -18.28 9.14 -3.00
CA PRO A 218 -18.11 8.07 -3.97
C PRO A 218 -18.25 8.57 -5.41
N ALA A 219 -17.40 8.08 -6.30
CA ALA A 219 -17.47 8.32 -7.74
C ALA A 219 -18.77 7.74 -8.31
N GLU A 220 -19.28 8.36 -9.37
CA GLU A 220 -20.50 7.90 -10.04
C GLU A 220 -20.36 6.42 -10.46
N PRO A 221 -21.39 5.59 -10.23
CA PRO A 221 -21.40 4.22 -10.71
C PRO A 221 -21.27 4.15 -12.23
N VAL A 222 -20.39 3.26 -12.73
CA VAL A 222 -20.25 3.00 -14.16
C VAL A 222 -21.14 1.84 -14.53
N ARG A 223 -21.96 1.99 -15.59
CA ARG A 223 -22.80 0.89 -16.09
C ARG A 223 -21.93 -0.25 -16.61
N ASP A 224 -22.29 -1.49 -16.33
CA ASP A 224 -21.49 -2.68 -16.66
C ASP A 224 -21.14 -2.79 -18.16
N VAL A 225 -22.07 -2.43 -19.06
CA VAL A 225 -21.81 -2.40 -20.50
C VAL A 225 -20.75 -1.35 -20.87
N ALA A 226 -20.75 -0.20 -20.19
CA ALA A 226 -19.75 0.84 -20.41
C ALA A 226 -18.40 0.42 -19.83
N LEU A 227 -18.38 -0.18 -18.63
CA LEU A 227 -17.19 -0.75 -18.02
C LEU A 227 -16.57 -1.80 -18.93
N GLY A 228 -17.36 -2.75 -19.44
CA GLY A 228 -16.90 -3.80 -20.36
C GLY A 228 -16.27 -3.30 -21.65
N ARG A 229 -16.64 -2.10 -22.14
CA ARG A 229 -15.99 -1.47 -23.30
C ARG A 229 -14.62 -0.88 -22.96
N GLN A 230 -14.38 -0.51 -21.70
CA GLN A 230 -13.15 0.10 -21.24
C GLN A 230 -12.07 -0.94 -20.90
N LEU A 231 -12.46 -2.10 -20.35
CA LEU A 231 -11.52 -3.10 -19.83
C LEU A 231 -10.48 -3.61 -20.85
N PRO A 232 -10.82 -3.91 -22.12
CA PRO A 232 -9.82 -4.43 -23.06
C PRO A 232 -8.64 -3.49 -23.30
N ALA A 233 -8.84 -2.17 -23.14
CA ALA A 233 -7.75 -1.19 -23.27
C ALA A 233 -6.75 -1.26 -22.11
N ALA A 234 -7.20 -1.63 -20.91
CA ALA A 234 -6.35 -1.73 -19.72
C ALA A 234 -5.69 -3.11 -19.56
N PHE A 235 -6.36 -4.18 -20.00
CA PHE A 235 -5.96 -5.57 -19.69
C PHE A 235 -5.70 -6.45 -20.92
N GLY A 236 -6.10 -6.03 -22.11
CA GLY A 236 -6.13 -6.90 -23.28
C GLY A 236 -7.31 -7.88 -23.20
N GLU A 237 -7.08 -9.08 -22.67
CA GLU A 237 -8.10 -10.14 -22.62
C GLU A 237 -9.08 -9.93 -21.45
N VAL A 238 -10.38 -10.02 -21.76
CA VAL A 238 -11.47 -9.92 -20.79
C VAL A 238 -12.39 -11.12 -20.97
N ILE A 239 -12.61 -11.86 -19.89
CA ILE A 239 -13.47 -13.04 -19.84
C ILE A 239 -14.88 -12.58 -19.49
N ARG A 240 -15.82 -12.87 -20.38
CA ARG A 240 -17.26 -12.74 -20.11
C ARG A 240 -17.86 -14.12 -19.98
N TYR A 241 -18.75 -14.26 -19.03
CA TYR A 241 -19.35 -15.55 -18.70
C TYR A 241 -20.76 -15.64 -19.27
N ASP A 242 -21.13 -16.83 -19.72
CA ASP A 242 -22.45 -17.09 -20.26
C ASP A 242 -23.52 -16.88 -19.19
N ALA A 243 -24.67 -16.36 -19.60
CA ALA A 243 -25.77 -16.09 -18.68
C ALA A 243 -26.32 -17.38 -18.06
N ASP A 244 -26.30 -18.50 -18.80
CA ASP A 244 -26.79 -19.79 -18.33
C ASP A 244 -25.87 -20.37 -17.24
N ASP A 245 -24.54 -20.26 -17.43
CA ASP A 245 -23.55 -20.68 -16.42
C ASP A 245 -23.70 -19.88 -15.13
N LEU A 246 -23.92 -18.56 -15.24
CA LEU A 246 -24.12 -17.67 -14.10
C LEU A 246 -25.48 -17.91 -13.43
N ALA A 247 -26.53 -18.24 -14.19
CA ALA A 247 -27.85 -18.52 -13.65
C ALA A 247 -27.86 -19.73 -12.71
N ALA A 248 -26.99 -20.72 -12.97
CA ALA A 248 -26.80 -21.89 -12.12
C ALA A 248 -25.99 -21.62 -10.84
N SER A 249 -25.27 -20.49 -10.76
CA SER A 249 -24.45 -20.13 -9.59
C SER A 249 -25.27 -19.52 -8.45
N ALA A 250 -24.69 -19.48 -7.25
CA ALA A 250 -25.26 -18.79 -6.08
C ALA A 250 -25.01 -17.26 -6.08
N LEU A 251 -24.42 -16.70 -7.15
CA LEU A 251 -24.03 -15.30 -7.20
C LEU A 251 -25.25 -14.35 -7.19
N PRO A 252 -25.18 -13.20 -6.48
CA PRO A 252 -26.22 -12.18 -6.52
C PRO A 252 -26.43 -11.62 -7.94
N GLU A 253 -27.65 -11.16 -8.23
CA GLU A 253 -28.02 -10.67 -9.56
C GLU A 253 -27.12 -9.55 -10.09
N SER A 254 -26.74 -8.60 -9.23
CA SER A 254 -25.80 -7.53 -9.58
C SER A 254 -24.45 -8.08 -10.03
N THR A 255 -23.95 -9.12 -9.36
CA THR A 255 -22.69 -9.78 -9.72
C THR A 255 -22.81 -10.51 -11.05
N ARG A 256 -23.89 -11.26 -11.27
CA ARG A 256 -24.15 -11.96 -12.54
C ARG A 256 -24.19 -10.97 -13.70
N SER A 257 -24.95 -9.89 -13.56
CA SER A 257 -25.00 -8.80 -14.55
C SER A 257 -23.61 -8.23 -14.88
N THR A 258 -22.78 -7.95 -13.87
CA THR A 258 -21.42 -7.44 -14.10
C THR A 258 -20.54 -8.48 -14.82
N LEU A 259 -20.57 -9.75 -14.43
CA LEU A 259 -19.79 -10.81 -15.05
C LEU A 259 -20.21 -11.12 -16.50
N THR A 260 -21.49 -10.93 -16.84
CA THR A 260 -22.00 -11.06 -18.22
C THR A 260 -21.58 -9.86 -19.08
N TRP A 261 -21.86 -8.63 -18.62
CA TRP A 261 -21.72 -7.43 -19.46
C TRP A 261 -20.33 -6.81 -19.43
N ALA A 262 -19.75 -6.66 -18.23
CA ALA A 262 -18.41 -6.14 -18.07
C ALA A 262 -17.36 -7.23 -18.29
N GLY A 263 -17.53 -8.38 -17.63
CA GLY A 263 -16.54 -9.46 -17.55
C GLY A 263 -15.45 -9.20 -16.51
N LEU A 264 -14.52 -10.14 -16.36
CA LEU A 264 -13.31 -10.00 -15.55
C LEU A 264 -12.07 -9.87 -16.45
N PRO A 265 -11.05 -9.08 -16.08
CA PRO A 265 -9.73 -9.20 -16.68
C PRO A 265 -9.25 -10.65 -16.59
N ALA A 266 -8.74 -11.21 -17.68
CA ALA A 266 -8.24 -12.59 -17.66
C ALA A 266 -7.08 -12.75 -16.68
N ASP A 267 -6.15 -11.78 -16.70
CA ASP A 267 -5.02 -11.72 -15.80
C ASP A 267 -4.60 -10.26 -15.54
N LEU A 268 -4.24 -9.98 -14.30
CA LEU A 268 -3.46 -8.84 -13.84
C LEU A 268 -2.41 -9.39 -12.88
N PRO A 269 -1.14 -9.55 -13.33
CA PRO A 269 -0.12 -10.24 -12.56
C PRO A 269 -0.02 -9.74 -11.12
N LEU A 270 0.04 -10.69 -10.18
CA LEU A 270 0.09 -10.50 -8.71
C LEU A 270 -1.23 -10.11 -8.03
N PHE A 271 -2.29 -9.82 -8.79
CA PHE A 271 -3.51 -9.22 -8.25
C PHE A 271 -4.80 -9.93 -8.65
N LEU A 272 -4.86 -10.50 -9.85
CA LEU A 272 -5.98 -11.31 -10.30
C LEU A 272 -5.56 -12.25 -11.42
N THR A 273 -5.92 -13.51 -11.32
CA THR A 273 -6.10 -14.44 -12.43
C THR A 273 -7.53 -14.93 -12.33
N ALA A 274 -8.34 -14.63 -13.34
CA ALA A 274 -9.75 -15.00 -13.36
C ALA A 274 -9.94 -16.50 -13.65
N ASP A 275 -10.95 -17.11 -13.04
CA ASP A 275 -11.28 -18.51 -13.33
C ASP A 275 -11.78 -18.65 -14.77
N ARG A 276 -11.44 -19.75 -15.45
CA ARG A 276 -11.79 -19.95 -16.87
C ARG A 276 -12.62 -21.21 -17.05
N HIS A 277 -13.52 -21.20 -18.05
CA HIS A 277 -14.31 -22.40 -18.38
C HIS A 277 -13.45 -23.51 -19.00
N ASP A 278 -12.45 -23.16 -19.82
CA ASP A 278 -11.55 -24.12 -20.47
C ASP A 278 -10.59 -24.79 -19.48
N THR A 279 -10.27 -24.10 -18.39
CA THR A 279 -9.35 -24.55 -17.34
C THR A 279 -9.97 -24.27 -15.97
N PRO A 280 -11.05 -24.99 -15.59
CA PRO A 280 -11.79 -24.68 -14.38
C PRO A 280 -10.95 -24.96 -13.12
N PRO A 281 -11.13 -24.16 -12.05
CA PRO A 281 -10.45 -24.41 -10.79
C PRO A 281 -10.95 -25.72 -10.14
N PRO A 282 -10.25 -26.26 -9.12
CA PRO A 282 -10.78 -27.33 -8.29
C PRO A 282 -12.20 -27.00 -7.80
N GLY A 283 -13.13 -27.94 -7.97
CA GLY A 283 -14.55 -27.75 -7.65
C GLY A 283 -15.42 -27.24 -8.81
N GLY A 284 -14.83 -26.76 -9.91
CA GLY A 284 -15.54 -26.25 -11.08
C GLY A 284 -15.71 -24.73 -11.09
N LEU A 285 -16.20 -24.20 -12.22
CA LEU A 285 -16.46 -22.76 -12.38
C LEU A 285 -17.57 -22.32 -11.43
N PHE A 286 -17.37 -21.18 -10.74
CA PHE A 286 -18.30 -20.63 -9.75
C PHE A 286 -18.66 -21.59 -8.60
N ALA A 287 -17.76 -22.49 -8.23
CA ALA A 287 -17.92 -23.30 -7.03
C ALA A 287 -17.92 -22.42 -5.76
N ASP A 288 -18.72 -22.83 -4.77
CA ASP A 288 -18.59 -22.26 -3.43
C ASP A 288 -17.23 -22.63 -2.81
N LEU A 289 -16.76 -21.83 -1.84
CA LEU A 289 -15.43 -22.03 -1.27
C LEU A 289 -15.30 -23.32 -0.46
N ARG A 290 -16.38 -23.88 0.12
CA ARG A 290 -16.30 -25.22 0.75
C ARG A 290 -15.94 -26.26 -0.32
N THR A 291 -16.69 -26.27 -1.42
CA THR A 291 -16.49 -27.20 -2.53
C THR A 291 -15.09 -27.03 -3.13
N HIS A 292 -14.68 -25.80 -3.43
CA HIS A 292 -13.37 -25.49 -3.99
C HIS A 292 -12.22 -25.94 -3.06
N LEU A 293 -12.25 -25.54 -1.79
CA LEU A 293 -11.17 -25.84 -0.84
C LEU A 293 -11.09 -27.32 -0.52
N THR A 294 -12.23 -28.01 -0.44
CA THR A 294 -12.26 -29.48 -0.27
C THR A 294 -11.62 -30.18 -1.47
N ALA A 295 -11.99 -29.78 -2.69
CA ALA A 295 -11.42 -30.34 -3.92
C ALA A 295 -9.93 -30.04 -4.07
N ALA A 296 -9.47 -28.89 -3.57
CA ALA A 296 -8.06 -28.49 -3.54
C ALA A 296 -7.24 -29.18 -2.42
N GLY A 297 -7.85 -30.03 -1.59
CA GLY A 297 -7.16 -30.70 -0.48
C GLY A 297 -6.74 -29.76 0.65
N SER A 298 -7.50 -28.68 0.86
CA SER A 298 -7.23 -27.70 1.90
C SER A 298 -7.30 -28.32 3.31
N PRO A 299 -6.41 -27.93 4.24
CA PRO A 299 -6.44 -28.36 5.64
C PRO A 299 -7.43 -27.56 6.51
N VAL A 300 -8.26 -26.69 5.94
CA VAL A 300 -9.21 -25.85 6.69
C VAL A 300 -10.24 -26.71 7.42
N GLU A 301 -10.52 -26.36 8.68
CA GLU A 301 -11.44 -27.10 9.52
C GLU A 301 -12.88 -27.08 8.98
N ALA A 302 -13.62 -28.17 9.20
CA ALA A 302 -14.98 -28.34 8.68
C ALA A 302 -15.94 -27.19 9.08
N ALA A 303 -15.86 -26.70 10.33
CA ALA A 303 -16.70 -25.59 10.78
C ALA A 303 -16.41 -24.28 10.03
N THR A 304 -15.14 -24.00 9.70
CA THR A 304 -14.77 -22.85 8.88
C THR A 304 -15.21 -23.03 7.44
N LEU A 305 -15.04 -24.24 6.88
CA LEU A 305 -15.56 -24.56 5.56
C LEU A 305 -17.09 -24.36 5.49
N ASP A 306 -17.81 -24.65 6.57
CA ASP A 306 -19.25 -24.47 6.62
C ASP A 306 -19.69 -23.01 6.48
N VAL A 307 -18.94 -22.10 7.10
CA VAL A 307 -19.10 -20.67 6.89
C VAL A 307 -18.77 -20.31 5.44
N LEU A 308 -17.63 -20.78 4.93
CA LEU A 308 -17.14 -20.43 3.60
C LEU A 308 -18.02 -20.91 2.44
N ALA A 309 -18.99 -21.80 2.67
CA ALA A 309 -20.00 -22.16 1.68
C ALA A 309 -20.87 -20.97 1.22
N GLY A 310 -20.93 -19.89 2.00
CA GLY A 310 -21.58 -18.63 1.63
C GLY A 310 -20.76 -17.72 0.70
N TRP A 311 -19.67 -18.22 0.11
CA TRP A 311 -18.80 -17.48 -0.81
C TRP A 311 -18.58 -18.27 -2.09
N THR A 312 -18.71 -17.63 -3.24
CA THR A 312 -18.48 -18.23 -4.57
C THR A 312 -17.19 -17.71 -5.19
N ARG A 313 -16.31 -18.61 -5.60
CA ARG A 313 -15.02 -18.26 -6.21
C ARG A 313 -15.20 -17.67 -7.62
N ILE A 314 -14.40 -16.65 -7.94
CA ILE A 314 -14.34 -16.01 -9.27
C ILE A 314 -12.90 -15.89 -9.82
N GLY A 315 -11.88 -16.19 -9.01
CA GLY A 315 -10.48 -16.12 -9.41
C GLY A 315 -9.50 -16.32 -8.26
N SER A 316 -8.25 -15.89 -8.46
CA SER A 316 -7.20 -15.87 -7.43
C SER A 316 -6.32 -14.64 -7.57
N ASP A 317 -5.74 -14.14 -6.49
CA ASP A 317 -4.68 -13.11 -6.53
C ASP A 317 -3.26 -13.71 -6.54
N GLY A 318 -3.14 -15.00 -6.85
CA GLY A 318 -1.88 -15.75 -6.91
C GLY A 318 -1.66 -16.69 -5.71
N LEU A 319 -2.38 -16.49 -4.61
CA LEU A 319 -2.42 -17.45 -3.49
C LEU A 319 -3.82 -17.58 -2.90
N CYS A 320 -4.48 -16.47 -2.61
CA CYS A 320 -5.82 -16.49 -2.05
C CYS A 320 -6.86 -16.73 -3.16
N ALA A 321 -7.97 -17.35 -2.79
CA ALA A 321 -9.14 -17.39 -3.65
C ALA A 321 -9.85 -16.03 -3.61
N ILE A 322 -10.10 -15.42 -4.76
CA ILE A 322 -10.96 -14.25 -4.88
C ILE A 322 -12.39 -14.76 -5.03
N ALA A 323 -13.26 -14.36 -4.10
CA ALA A 323 -14.60 -14.88 -3.99
C ALA A 323 -15.62 -13.79 -3.65
N VAL A 324 -16.86 -14.00 -4.06
CA VAL A 324 -17.99 -13.12 -3.81
C VAL A 324 -18.83 -13.71 -2.68
N GLN A 325 -19.14 -12.91 -1.66
CA GLN A 325 -20.07 -13.31 -0.62
C GLN A 325 -21.48 -13.42 -1.22
N THR A 326 -22.12 -14.57 -1.11
CA THR A 326 -23.45 -14.83 -1.68
C THR A 326 -24.56 -14.73 -0.62
N THR A 327 -24.20 -14.92 0.65
CA THR A 327 -25.14 -14.87 1.79
C THR A 327 -24.60 -14.02 2.93
N GLY A 328 -25.48 -13.33 3.65
CA GLY A 328 -25.15 -12.46 4.79
C GLY A 328 -25.33 -10.98 4.47
N ASP A 329 -24.85 -10.12 5.38
CA ASP A 329 -25.14 -8.68 5.37
C ASP A 329 -24.41 -7.91 4.25
N GLU A 330 -23.33 -8.48 3.71
CA GLU A 330 -22.50 -7.86 2.65
C GLU A 330 -22.57 -8.68 1.34
N ALA A 331 -23.73 -9.24 0.99
CA ALA A 331 -23.91 -10.01 -0.23
C ALA A 331 -23.51 -9.20 -1.48
N GLY A 332 -22.64 -9.78 -2.32
CA GLY A 332 -22.04 -9.15 -3.50
C GLY A 332 -20.63 -8.59 -3.26
N SER A 333 -20.18 -8.49 -2.00
CA SER A 333 -18.82 -8.06 -1.68
C SER A 333 -17.77 -9.10 -2.09
N VAL A 334 -16.58 -8.61 -2.42
CA VAL A 334 -15.42 -9.39 -2.87
C VAL A 334 -14.43 -9.56 -1.74
N TRP A 335 -13.95 -10.79 -1.57
CA TRP A 335 -13.04 -11.21 -0.51
C TRP A 335 -11.89 -12.02 -1.07
N ALA A 336 -10.70 -11.85 -0.50
CA ALA A 336 -9.55 -12.73 -0.72
C ALA A 336 -9.45 -13.70 0.46
N VAL A 337 -9.69 -14.98 0.21
CA VAL A 337 -9.74 -16.04 1.24
C VAL A 337 -8.51 -16.94 1.15
N HIS A 338 -7.78 -17.02 2.27
CA HIS A 338 -6.53 -17.78 2.32
C HIS A 338 -6.80 -19.30 2.35
N PRO A 339 -6.18 -20.08 1.44
CA PRO A 339 -6.61 -21.46 1.19
C PRO A 339 -6.25 -22.44 2.31
N ARG A 340 -5.35 -22.09 3.23
CA ARG A 340 -4.94 -22.98 4.34
C ARG A 340 -5.56 -22.63 5.70
N THR A 341 -6.02 -21.40 5.86
CA THR A 341 -6.54 -20.89 7.15
C THR A 341 -8.00 -20.49 7.08
N GLY A 342 -8.57 -20.33 5.88
CA GLY A 342 -9.93 -19.84 5.68
C GLY A 342 -10.13 -18.36 6.05
N SER A 343 -9.07 -17.65 6.47
CA SER A 343 -9.15 -16.24 6.83
C SER A 343 -9.39 -15.38 5.58
N GLY A 344 -10.41 -14.53 5.63
CA GLY A 344 -10.76 -13.60 4.55
C GLY A 344 -10.21 -12.19 4.78
N ARG A 345 -9.81 -11.52 3.70
CA ARG A 345 -9.62 -10.06 3.65
C ARG A 345 -10.66 -9.46 2.74
N PHE A 346 -11.35 -8.43 3.21
CA PHE A 346 -12.25 -7.65 2.38
C PHE A 346 -11.47 -6.95 1.27
N VAL A 347 -11.98 -7.04 0.04
CA VAL A 347 -11.39 -6.43 -1.16
C VAL A 347 -12.23 -5.24 -1.57
N ASN A 348 -13.49 -5.46 -1.95
CA ASN A 348 -14.40 -4.41 -2.39
C ASN A 348 -15.85 -4.75 -2.08
N SER A 349 -16.70 -3.73 -2.06
CA SER A 349 -18.15 -3.82 -1.81
C SER A 349 -18.92 -4.48 -2.96
N SER A 350 -18.35 -4.54 -4.16
CA SER A 350 -18.95 -5.21 -5.31
C SER A 350 -17.90 -5.65 -6.35
N VAL A 351 -18.27 -6.59 -7.23
CA VAL A 351 -17.44 -6.98 -8.38
C VAL A 351 -17.18 -5.82 -9.34
N SER A 352 -18.16 -4.94 -9.56
CA SER A 352 -17.98 -3.74 -10.41
C SER A 352 -16.96 -2.78 -9.81
N ALA A 353 -17.02 -2.53 -8.49
CA ALA A 353 -16.01 -1.74 -7.78
C ALA A 353 -14.62 -2.40 -7.87
N TYR A 354 -14.53 -3.71 -7.63
CA TYR A 354 -13.27 -4.46 -7.74
C TYR A 354 -12.62 -4.31 -9.12
N ILE A 355 -13.39 -4.50 -10.19
CA ILE A 355 -12.88 -4.37 -11.57
C ILE A 355 -12.42 -2.93 -11.85
N ARG A 356 -13.16 -1.91 -11.39
CA ARG A 356 -12.77 -0.50 -11.55
C ARG A 356 -11.47 -0.20 -10.79
N SER A 357 -11.33 -0.72 -9.57
CA SER A 357 -10.11 -0.57 -8.76
C SER A 357 -8.91 -1.27 -9.41
N LEU A 358 -9.09 -2.47 -9.95
CA LEU A 358 -8.06 -3.15 -10.74
C LEU A 358 -7.68 -2.37 -11.99
N ALA A 359 -8.64 -1.78 -12.71
CA ALA A 359 -8.37 -0.99 -13.91
C ALA A 359 -7.52 0.24 -13.57
N LEU A 360 -7.86 0.94 -12.49
CA LEU A 360 -7.07 2.06 -11.98
C LEU A 360 -5.64 1.64 -11.57
N LEU A 361 -5.50 0.49 -10.91
CA LEU A 361 -4.19 -0.06 -10.55
C LEU A 361 -3.38 -0.42 -11.81
N ALA A 362 -4.00 -1.08 -12.79
CA ALA A 362 -3.34 -1.52 -14.02
C ALA A 362 -2.81 -0.35 -14.85
N THR A 363 -3.52 0.79 -14.86
CA THR A 363 -3.07 2.00 -15.56
C THR A 363 -2.02 2.79 -14.77
N THR A 364 -2.11 2.81 -13.44
CA THR A 364 -1.26 3.68 -12.60
C THR A 364 0.03 3.00 -12.18
N ARG A 365 -0.01 1.72 -11.79
CA ARG A 365 1.18 1.02 -11.26
C ARG A 365 2.38 1.05 -12.23
N PRO A 366 2.24 0.79 -13.55
CA PRO A 366 3.38 0.82 -14.47
C PRO A 366 4.04 2.19 -14.58
N THR A 367 3.30 3.29 -14.36
CA THR A 367 3.84 4.66 -14.46
C THR A 367 4.73 5.03 -13.27
N LEU A 368 4.66 4.28 -12.17
CA LEU A 368 5.51 4.48 -10.99
C LEU A 368 6.96 4.04 -11.25
N SER A 369 7.16 3.13 -12.21
CA SER A 369 8.48 2.55 -12.48
C SER A 369 9.45 3.61 -12.99
N GLY A 370 10.51 3.85 -12.22
CA GLY A 370 11.60 4.77 -12.57
C GLY A 370 11.36 6.23 -12.17
N LEU A 371 10.21 6.55 -11.56
CA LEU A 371 10.02 7.86 -10.92
C LEU A 371 10.93 7.99 -9.70
N ASP A 372 11.32 9.23 -9.37
CA ASP A 372 11.92 9.48 -8.07
C ASP A 372 10.89 9.27 -6.95
N PRO A 373 11.34 9.03 -5.70
CA PRO A 373 10.42 8.67 -4.62
C PRO A 373 9.30 9.67 -4.34
N LYS A 374 9.51 10.98 -4.56
CA LYS A 374 8.50 12.02 -4.28
C LYS A 374 7.43 12.10 -5.36
N ASP A 375 7.84 11.95 -6.62
CA ASP A 375 6.92 11.90 -7.74
C ASP A 375 6.11 10.58 -7.71
N ALA A 376 6.75 9.46 -7.39
CA ALA A 376 6.06 8.18 -7.13
C ALA A 376 5.07 8.30 -5.96
N GLY A 377 5.46 8.98 -4.87
CA GLY A 377 4.59 9.22 -3.71
C GLY A 377 3.36 10.05 -4.07
N THR A 378 3.51 11.07 -4.91
CA THR A 378 2.40 11.90 -5.38
C THR A 378 1.42 11.09 -6.25
N ALA A 379 1.94 10.27 -7.16
CA ALA A 379 1.12 9.38 -7.99
C ALA A 379 0.39 8.31 -7.15
N LEU A 380 1.04 7.75 -6.14
CA LEU A 380 0.43 6.78 -5.23
C LEU A 380 -0.64 7.40 -4.32
N ALA A 381 -0.45 8.64 -3.86
CA ALA A 381 -1.48 9.38 -3.15
C ALA A 381 -2.74 9.54 -4.02
N ALA A 382 -2.58 9.88 -5.31
CA ALA A 382 -3.69 9.96 -6.25
C ALA A 382 -4.37 8.60 -6.50
N LEU A 383 -3.59 7.51 -6.59
CA LEU A 383 -4.11 6.15 -6.67
C LEU A 383 -5.00 5.81 -5.46
N GLN A 384 -4.55 6.10 -4.23
CA GLN A 384 -5.35 5.86 -3.03
C GLN A 384 -6.66 6.65 -3.03
N THR A 385 -6.62 7.93 -3.43
CA THR A 385 -7.82 8.74 -3.56
C THR A 385 -8.80 8.14 -4.56
N GLY A 386 -8.33 7.77 -5.77
CA GLY A 386 -9.20 7.15 -6.77
C GLY A 386 -9.77 5.80 -6.35
N LEU A 387 -9.00 4.98 -5.62
CA LEU A 387 -9.50 3.73 -5.04
C LEU A 387 -10.58 3.98 -3.99
N ALA A 388 -10.40 4.98 -3.12
CA ALA A 388 -11.38 5.33 -2.10
C ALA A 388 -12.65 5.95 -2.71
N GLU A 389 -12.51 6.74 -3.78
CA GLU A 389 -13.66 7.26 -4.53
C GLU A 389 -14.45 6.15 -5.23
N ILE A 390 -13.77 5.12 -5.76
CA ILE A 390 -14.46 3.95 -6.33
C ILE A 390 -15.23 3.19 -5.26
N ASP A 391 -14.61 3.00 -4.10
CA ASP A 391 -15.17 2.21 -2.99
C ASP A 391 -14.54 2.62 -1.65
N PRO A 392 -15.23 3.46 -0.85
CA PRO A 392 -14.69 3.92 0.43
C PRO A 392 -14.37 2.77 1.40
N ASP A 393 -15.15 1.69 1.34
CA ASP A 393 -14.96 0.52 2.22
C ASP A 393 -13.68 -0.27 1.91
N ALA A 394 -13.04 -0.03 0.76
CA ALA A 394 -11.73 -0.62 0.44
C ALA A 394 -10.65 -0.27 1.49
N PHE A 395 -10.82 0.86 2.20
CA PHE A 395 -9.90 1.33 3.26
C PHE A 395 -10.53 1.31 4.66
N ARG A 396 -11.63 0.59 4.88
CA ARG A 396 -12.34 0.55 6.18
C ARG A 396 -11.53 0.01 7.36
N LYS A 397 -10.47 -0.76 7.08
CA LYS A 397 -9.54 -1.33 8.06
C LYS A 397 -8.13 -1.39 7.49
N ASP A 398 -7.13 -1.38 8.36
CA ASP A 398 -5.71 -1.60 8.04
C ASP A 398 -5.40 -3.00 7.47
N THR A 399 -6.35 -3.92 7.61
CA THR A 399 -6.26 -5.32 7.19
C THR A 399 -6.98 -5.62 5.89
N THR A 400 -7.68 -4.65 5.29
CA THR A 400 -8.29 -4.83 3.96
C THR A 400 -7.21 -5.06 2.90
N TRP A 401 -7.60 -5.70 1.80
CA TRP A 401 -6.69 -6.08 0.73
C TRP A 401 -6.01 -4.85 0.10
N TRP A 402 -6.78 -3.79 -0.21
CA TRP A 402 -6.24 -2.57 -0.81
C TRP A 402 -5.32 -1.79 0.12
N THR A 403 -5.62 -1.70 1.43
CA THR A 403 -4.71 -1.05 2.39
C THR A 403 -3.35 -1.74 2.40
N VAL A 404 -3.32 -3.08 2.42
CA VAL A 404 -2.07 -3.85 2.43
C VAL A 404 -1.33 -3.73 1.09
N VAL A 405 -2.04 -3.68 -0.04
CA VAL A 405 -1.42 -3.47 -1.36
C VAL A 405 -0.80 -2.07 -1.46
N THR A 406 -1.54 -1.01 -1.15
CA THR A 406 -1.03 0.36 -1.29
C THR A 406 0.09 0.66 -0.31
N GLU A 407 0.04 0.13 0.92
CA GLU A 407 1.14 0.22 1.89
C GLU A 407 2.43 -0.43 1.36
N GLN A 408 2.32 -1.59 0.70
CA GLN A 408 3.49 -2.22 0.07
C GLN A 408 4.05 -1.40 -1.09
N ILE A 409 3.21 -0.73 -1.89
CA ILE A 409 3.68 0.21 -2.92
C ILE A 409 4.37 1.42 -2.25
N TRP A 410 3.82 1.94 -1.15
CA TRP A 410 4.47 3.01 -0.35
C TRP A 410 5.85 2.59 0.14
N HIS A 411 6.03 1.33 0.49
CA HIS A 411 7.33 0.79 0.90
C HIS A 411 8.29 0.51 -0.28
N GLY A 412 7.84 0.65 -1.53
CA GLY A 412 8.61 0.38 -2.74
C GLY A 412 8.73 -1.10 -3.08
N LEU A 413 7.78 -1.92 -2.63
CA LEU A 413 7.80 -3.38 -2.77
C LEU A 413 7.00 -3.89 -3.97
N LEU A 414 6.16 -3.04 -4.57
CA LEU A 414 5.21 -3.37 -5.64
C LEU A 414 5.16 -2.33 -6.74
#